data_AF-A0A0E9T7X6-F1
#
_entry.id   AF-A0A0E9T7X6-F1
#
_cell.length_a   1.000
_cell.length_b   1.000
_cell.length_c   1.000
_cell.angle_alpha   90.00
_cell.angle_beta   90.00
_cell.angle_gamma   90.00
#
_symmetry.space_group_name_H-M   'P 1'
#
loop_
_entity.id
_entity.type
_entity.pdbx_description
1 polymer ?
#
loop_
_entity_poly.entity_id
_entity_poly.type
_entity_poly.pdbx_seq_one_letter_code
_entity_poly.pdbx_strand_id
1 'polypeptide(L)' 'MFWSHMNRDIEILVQRCETCQRHKYQQPKEPHMAHSKPVGLWRKVRTDLFQLAGRDYLVIMDYQSNYPEFALLSDTTGKQ' A
#
# COMPACT_ATOMS: atom_id res chain seq x y z
N MET A 1 -5.77 23.54 -33.06
CA MET A 1 -5.18 24.88 -32.85
C MET A 1 -3.91 24.69 -32.02
N PHE A 2 -2.78 25.26 -32.42
CA PHE A 2 -1.48 25.08 -31.77
C PHE A 2 -0.79 26.44 -31.64
N TRP A 3 -0.17 26.71 -30.49
CA TRP A 3 0.62 27.92 -30.24
C TRP A 3 1.87 27.61 -29.41
N SER A 4 2.84 28.51 -29.44
CA SER A 4 4.10 28.36 -28.71
C SER A 4 3.85 28.35 -27.20
N HIS A 5 4.48 27.42 -26.49
CA HIS A 5 4.39 27.29 -25.02
C HIS A 5 2.99 26.96 -24.45
N MET A 6 2.08 26.41 -25.25
CA MET A 6 0.73 25.98 -24.82
C MET A 6 0.68 25.27 -23.47
N ASN A 7 1.56 24.28 -23.23
CA ASN A 7 1.59 23.55 -21.96
C ASN A 7 1.85 24.47 -20.77
N ARG A 8 2.79 25.40 -20.90
CA ARG A 8 3.12 26.37 -19.85
C ARG A 8 1.95 27.29 -19.57
N ASP A 9 1.26 27.75 -20.61
CA ASP A 9 0.12 28.65 -20.46
C ASP A 9 -1.06 27.95 -19.76
N ILE A 10 -1.31 26.69 -20.11
CA ILE A 10 -2.31 25.85 -19.45
C ILE A 10 -1.94 25.62 -17.98
N GLU A 11 -0.68 25.30 -17.67
CA GLU A 11 -0.22 25.15 -16.28
C GLU A 11 -0.46 26.42 -15.46
N ILE A 12 -0.11 27.59 -15.99
CA ILE A 12 -0.33 28.88 -15.32
C ILE A 12 -1.82 29.14 -15.10
N LEU A 13 -2.66 28.84 -16.08
CA LEU A 13 -4.12 29.00 -15.98
C LEU A 13 -4.69 28.11 -14.87
N VAL A 14 -4.30 26.83 -14.83
CA VAL A 14 -4.75 25.87 -13.82
C VAL A 14 -4.25 26.26 -12.42
N GLN A 15 -3.02 26.77 -12.31
CA GLN A 15 -2.46 27.26 -11.04
C GLN A 15 -3.20 28.48 -10.49
N ARG A 16 -3.66 29.39 -11.36
CA ARG A 16 -4.38 30.61 -10.98
C ARG A 16 -5.90 30.43 -10.82
N CYS A 17 -6.45 29.32 -11.27
CA CYS A 17 -7.87 29.01 -11.20
C CYS A 17 -8.29 28.67 -9.75
N GLU A 18 -9.05 29.55 -9.10
CA GLU A 18 -9.53 29.37 -7.71
C GLU A 18 -10.33 28.07 -7.53
N THR A 19 -11.30 27.81 -8.41
CA THR A 19 -12.10 26.59 -8.40
C THR A 19 -11.23 25.33 -8.52
N CYS A 20 -10.20 25.39 -9.37
CA CYS A 20 -9.29 24.28 -9.60
C CYS A 20 -8.44 24.01 -8.35
N GLN A 21 -7.91 25.06 -7.70
CA GLN A 21 -7.14 24.90 -6.46
C GLN A 21 -8.00 24.40 -5.30
N ARG A 22 -9.27 24.82 -5.22
CA ARG A 22 -10.22 24.38 -4.18
C ARG A 22 -10.55 22.89 -4.25
N HIS A 23 -10.65 22.33 -5.45
CA HIS A 23 -11.02 20.92 -5.67
C HIS A 23 -9.84 20.03 -6.05
N LYS A 24 -8.62 20.59 -6.14
CA LYS A 24 -7.41 19.80 -6.37
C LYS A 24 -7.23 18.83 -5.21
N TYR A 25 -6.84 17.61 -5.53
CA TYR A 25 -6.44 16.63 -4.53
C TYR A 25 -5.22 17.14 -3.75
N GLN A 26 -5.39 17.42 -2.46
CA GLN A 26 -4.37 18.06 -1.62
C GLN A 26 -3.55 17.08 -0.78
N GLN A 27 -3.91 15.80 -0.78
CA GLN A 27 -3.34 14.79 0.11
C GLN A 27 -2.35 13.91 -0.65
N PRO A 28 -1.08 14.29 -0.86
CA PRO A 28 -0.11 13.39 -1.47
C PRO A 28 -0.14 12.05 -0.73
N LYS A 29 -0.13 10.94 -1.48
CA LYS A 29 -0.02 9.61 -0.86
C LYS A 29 1.18 9.63 0.09
N GLU A 30 0.98 9.26 1.34
CA GLU A 30 2.08 9.21 2.28
C GLU A 30 3.21 8.34 1.70
N PRO A 31 4.48 8.81 1.76
CA PRO A 31 5.59 7.99 1.33
C PRO A 31 5.58 6.67 2.10
N HIS A 32 5.56 5.55 1.39
CA HIS A 32 5.64 4.25 2.02
C HIS A 32 7.00 4.11 2.71
N MET A 33 7.02 4.24 4.04
CA MET A 33 8.23 4.10 4.84
C MET A 33 8.71 2.64 4.79
N ALA A 34 9.79 2.41 4.06
CA ALA A 34 10.43 1.11 4.00
C ALA A 34 11.05 0.77 5.37
N HIS A 35 10.59 -0.31 5.98
CA HIS A 35 11.20 -0.84 7.19
C HIS A 35 12.53 -1.50 6.84
N SER A 36 13.52 -1.40 7.75
CA SER A 36 14.77 -2.15 7.62
C SER A 36 14.48 -3.65 7.53
N LYS A 37 15.17 -4.35 6.62
CA LYS A 37 15.09 -5.80 6.54
C LYS A 37 15.80 -6.40 7.76
N PRO A 38 15.14 -7.26 8.54
CA PRO A 38 15.79 -7.92 9.66
C PRO A 38 16.82 -8.91 9.12
N VAL A 39 17.99 -8.94 9.74
CA VAL A 39 19.06 -9.88 9.37
C VAL A 39 18.77 -11.23 10.02
N GLY A 40 18.50 -12.27 9.23
CA GLY A 40 18.29 -13.63 9.70
C GLY A 40 16.87 -14.14 9.44
N LEU A 41 16.76 -15.44 9.16
CA LEU A 41 15.49 -16.12 8.91
C LEU A 41 14.62 -16.11 10.17
N TRP A 42 13.31 -15.99 9.97
CA TRP A 42 12.26 -16.10 11.00
C TRP A 42 12.34 -15.08 12.14
N ARG A 43 13.19 -14.04 12.02
CA ARG A 43 13.28 -12.95 13.03
C ARG A 43 12.11 -11.99 12.98
N LYS A 44 11.48 -11.86 11.81
CA LYS A 44 10.27 -11.08 11.60
C LYS A 44 9.40 -11.85 10.63
N VAL A 45 8.12 -11.95 10.95
CA VAL A 45 7.14 -12.57 10.08
C VAL A 45 6.07 -11.55 9.71
N ARG A 46 5.52 -11.69 8.52
CA ARG A 46 4.24 -11.07 8.14
C ARG A 46 3.19 -12.14 8.31
N THR A 47 2.06 -11.78 8.88
CA THR A 47 0.91 -12.69 8.98
C THR A 47 -0.31 -12.01 8.43
N ASP A 48 -1.20 -12.81 7.85
CA ASP A 48 -2.51 -12.35 7.39
C ASP A 48 -3.53 -13.49 7.49
N LEU A 49 -4.80 -13.12 7.62
CA LEU A 49 -5.92 -14.05 7.69
C LEU A 49 -6.70 -13.99 6.38
N PHE A 50 -6.95 -15.16 5.77
CA PHE A 50 -7.76 -15.25 4.56
C PHE A 50 -8.64 -16.49 4.57
N GLN A 51 -9.70 -16.46 3.77
CA GLN A 51 -10.65 -17.56 3.66
C GLN A 51 -10.58 -18.20 2.28
N LEU A 52 -10.58 -19.53 2.21
CA LEU A 52 -10.65 -20.29 0.97
C LEU A 52 -11.57 -21.49 1.14
N ALA A 53 -12.53 -21.67 0.24
CA ALA A 53 -13.49 -22.77 0.27
C ALA A 53 -14.22 -22.93 1.62
N GLY A 54 -14.60 -21.81 2.24
CA GLY A 54 -15.31 -21.79 3.53
C GLY A 54 -14.45 -22.16 4.74
N ARG A 55 -13.12 -22.20 4.58
CA ARG A 55 -12.16 -22.48 5.65
C ARG A 55 -11.24 -21.29 5.86
N ASP A 56 -10.89 -21.02 7.12
CA ASP A 56 -10.01 -19.92 7.50
C ASP A 56 -8.55 -20.39 7.55
N TYR A 57 -7.66 -19.56 7.02
CA TYR A 57 -6.24 -19.83 6.94
C TYR A 57 -5.43 -18.65 7.48
N LEU A 58 -4.36 -18.97 8.19
CA LEU A 58 -3.29 -18.04 8.52
C LEU A 58 -2.16 -18.25 7.51
N VAL A 59 -1.79 -17.19 6.79
CA VAL A 59 -0.53 -17.16 6.05
C VAL A 59 0.54 -16.53 6.93
N ILE A 60 1.71 -17.15 6.99
CA ILE A 60 2.89 -16.67 7.69
C ILE A 60 4.00 -16.57 6.67
N MET A 61 4.63 -15.40 6.55
CA MET A 61 5.73 -15.18 5.62
C MET A 61 6.95 -14.66 6.35
N ASP A 62 8.10 -15.31 6.13
CA ASP A 62 9.38 -14.79 6.62
C ASP A 62 9.77 -13.49 5.86
N TYR A 63 10.14 -12.45 6.60
CA TYR A 63 10.43 -11.14 6.02
C TYR A 63 11.73 -11.10 5.20
N GLN A 64 12.65 -12.04 5.43
CA GLN A 64 13.96 -12.09 4.78
C GLN A 64 13.93 -12.89 3.46
N SER A 65 13.24 -14.02 3.43
CA SER A 65 13.14 -14.93 2.30
C SER A 65 11.84 -14.80 1.49
N ASN A 66 10.80 -14.17 2.06
CA ASN A 66 9.43 -14.19 1.54
C ASN A 66 8.86 -15.60 1.35
N TYR A 67 9.34 -16.60 2.10
CA TYR A 67 8.80 -17.95 2.07
C TYR A 67 7.45 -18.03 2.79
N PRO A 68 6.36 -18.45 2.13
CA PRO A 68 5.04 -18.56 2.75
C PRO A 68 4.77 -19.93 3.36
N GLU A 69 4.24 -19.93 4.58
CA GLU A 69 3.65 -21.08 5.26
C GLU A 69 2.17 -20.83 5.50
N PHE A 70 1.37 -21.88 5.38
CA PHE A 70 -0.08 -21.82 5.53
C PHE A 70 -0.54 -22.75 6.66
N ALA A 71 -1.35 -22.22 7.57
CA ALA A 71 -1.99 -22.99 8.62
C ALA A 71 -3.51 -22.88 8.50
N LEU A 72 -4.19 -24.03 8.47
CA LEU A 72 -5.65 -24.08 8.58
C LEU A 72 -6.05 -23.78 10.03
N LEU A 73 -7.01 -22.87 10.21
CA LEU A 73 -7.52 -22.49 11.53
C LEU A 73 -8.87 -23.14 11.79
N SER A 74 -9.11 -23.51 13.05
CA SER A 74 -10.44 -23.88 13.53
C SER A 74 -11.24 -22.68 14.04
N ASP A 75 -10.54 -21.62 14.41
CA ASP A 75 -11.07 -20.36 14.92
C ASP A 75 -10.06 -19.24 14.59
N THR A 76 -10.54 -18.05 14.26
CA THR A 76 -9.72 -16.87 13.97
C THR A 76 -9.35 -16.07 15.22
N THR A 77 -9.88 -16.43 16.38
CA THR A 77 -9.58 -15.78 17.66
C THR A 77 -8.35 -16.36 18.34
N GLY A 78 -7.54 -15.48 18.94
CA GLY A 78 -6.39 -15.89 19.74
C GLY A 78 -6.83 -16.49 21.06
N LYS A 79 -6.17 -17.57 21.50
CA LYS A 79 -6.34 -18.10 22.85
C LYS A 79 -5.50 -17.25 23.81
N GLN A 80 -6.15 -16.72 24.84
CA GLN A 80 -5.52 -15.94 25.91
C GLN A 80 -4.71 -16.84 26.84
#